data_AF-A0A1C7MIK9-F1
#
_entry.id   AF-A0A1C7MIK9-F1
#
_cell.length_a   1.000
_cell.length_b   1.000
_cell.length_c   1.000
_cell.angle_alpha   90.00
_cell.angle_beta   90.00
_cell.angle_gamma   90.00
#
_symmetry.space_group_name_H-M   'P 1'
#
loop_
_entity.id
_entity.type
_entity.pdbx_description
1 polymer ?
#
loop_
_entity_poly.entity_id
_entity_poly.type
_entity_poly.pdbx_seq_one_letter_code
_entity_poly.pdbx_strand_id
1 'polypeptide(L)'
;MSTISLKIELGGGLELLFSSQRSHRVTIPSRVPISESRAASGSPEDATADGETKPADLAYLIFWMRDNLLKERAELFVENGTVRPGVLVLVNDTDWELEGEGEYQLQDGDEIAHVISINFKENPFEEDQVYDAIAESNVEAPIEQTFLEIVGPAP
;
A
#
# COMPACT_ATOMS: atom_id res chain seq x y z
N MET A 1 2.84 -23.57 13.21
CA MET A 1 2.45 -22.85 11.98
C MET A 1 3.70 -22.16 11.50
N SER A 2 4.12 -22.40 10.26
CA SER A 2 5.30 -21.74 9.71
C SER A 2 4.96 -20.28 9.44
N THR A 3 5.84 -19.37 9.85
CA THR A 3 5.69 -17.92 9.68
C THR A 3 6.91 -17.38 8.96
N ILE A 4 6.73 -16.28 8.24
CA ILE A 4 7.80 -15.54 7.57
C ILE A 4 7.92 -14.16 8.21
N SER A 5 9.16 -13.75 8.47
CA SER A 5 9.50 -12.45 9.02
C SER A 5 9.86 -11.50 7.88
N LEU A 6 9.16 -10.38 7.81
CA LEU A 6 9.33 -9.39 6.75
C LEU A 6 9.74 -8.05 7.36
N LYS A 7 10.60 -7.34 6.65
CA LYS A 7 10.92 -5.94 6.95
C LYS A 7 10.21 -5.06 5.96
N ILE A 8 9.35 -4.17 6.44
CA ILE A 8 8.65 -3.19 5.63
C ILE A 8 9.27 -1.82 5.87
N GLU A 9 9.72 -1.18 4.80
CA GLU A 9 10.20 0.21 4.83
C GLU A 9 9.19 1.09 4.09
N LEU A 10 8.68 2.12 4.74
CA LEU A 10 7.76 3.10 4.17
C LEU A 10 8.53 4.39 3.91
N GLY A 11 8.28 5.02 2.77
CA GLY A 11 8.93 6.27 2.42
C GLY A 11 8.09 7.19 1.55
N GLY A 12 8.54 8.43 1.45
CA GLY A 12 7.91 9.48 0.66
C GLY A 12 6.66 10.09 1.30
N GLY A 13 6.37 9.85 2.57
CA GLY A 13 5.18 10.36 3.26
C GLY A 13 4.12 9.29 3.51
N LEU A 14 4.29 8.08 2.97
CA LEU A 14 3.44 6.93 3.32
C LEU A 14 3.51 6.59 4.80
N GLU A 15 4.66 6.80 5.44
CA GLU A 15 4.86 6.53 6.87
C GLU A 15 3.81 7.23 7.76
N LEU A 16 3.27 8.37 7.32
CA LEU A 16 2.22 9.10 8.04
C LEU A 16 0.94 8.28 8.20
N LEU A 17 0.61 7.43 7.22
CA LEU A 17 -0.57 6.56 7.25
C LEU A 17 -0.40 5.36 8.22
N PHE A 18 0.84 5.08 8.61
CA PHE A 18 1.24 3.90 9.37
C PHE A 18 1.83 4.29 10.75
N SER A 19 1.18 5.24 11.44
CA SER A 19 1.62 5.77 12.75
C SER A 19 2.92 6.59 12.72
N SER A 20 3.26 7.21 11.59
CA SER A 20 4.53 7.95 11.40
C SER A 20 5.77 7.10 11.65
N GLN A 21 5.69 5.79 11.40
CA GLN A 21 6.78 4.86 11.54
C GLN A 21 7.31 4.45 10.17
N ARG A 22 8.62 4.60 9.97
CA ARG A 22 9.29 4.28 8.70
C ARG A 22 9.52 2.77 8.54
N SER A 23 9.94 2.11 9.60
CA SER A 23 10.36 0.71 9.57
C SER A 23 9.42 -0.14 10.42
N HIS A 24 8.81 -1.15 9.80
CA HIS A 24 7.96 -2.13 10.46
C HIS A 24 8.54 -3.52 10.27
N ARG A 25 8.74 -4.26 11.37
CA ARG A 25 9.00 -5.70 11.30
C ARG A 25 7.72 -6.44 11.59
N VAL A 26 7.30 -7.25 10.63
CA VAL A 26 6.05 -8.01 10.72
C VAL A 26 6.31 -9.49 10.54
N THR A 27 5.44 -10.29 11.12
CA THR A 27 5.51 -11.74 10.99
C THR A 27 4.15 -12.21 10.50
N ILE A 28 4.12 -12.80 9.31
CA ILE A 28 2.90 -13.29 8.68
C ILE A 28 2.96 -14.82 8.52
N PRO A 29 1.81 -15.52 8.45
CA PRO A 29 1.81 -16.94 8.18
C PRO A 29 2.39 -17.22 6.79
N SER A 30 3.23 -18.25 6.68
CA SER A 30 3.83 -18.62 5.39
C SER A 30 2.82 -19.22 4.40
N ARG A 31 1.64 -19.60 4.89
CA ARG A 31 0.53 -20.13 4.08
C ARG A 31 -0.77 -19.46 4.49
N VAL A 32 -1.51 -18.98 3.50
CA VAL A 32 -2.76 -18.23 3.67
C VAL A 32 -3.90 -18.94 2.92
N PRO A 33 -5.16 -18.78 3.35
CA PRO A 33 -6.30 -19.33 2.62
C PRO A 33 -6.34 -18.72 1.21
N ILE A 34 -6.60 -19.53 0.18
CA ILE A 34 -6.69 -19.03 -1.21
C ILE A 34 -7.73 -17.90 -1.35
N SER A 35 -8.78 -17.92 -0.52
CA SER A 35 -9.83 -16.90 -0.49
C SER A 35 -9.35 -15.49 -0.12
N GLU A 36 -8.18 -15.33 0.50
CA GLU A 36 -7.69 -14.05 1.02
C GLU A 36 -6.74 -13.29 0.08
N SER A 37 -6.35 -13.89 -1.04
CA SER A 37 -5.54 -13.20 -2.04
C SER A 37 -6.34 -13.11 -3.33
N ARG A 38 -6.98 -11.95 -3.49
CA ARG A 38 -7.85 -11.67 -4.63
C ARG A 38 -7.10 -10.81 -5.65
N ALA A 39 -6.18 -11.46 -6.36
CA ALA A 39 -5.71 -11.02 -7.67
C ALA A 39 -5.30 -12.27 -8.47
N ALA A 40 -6.28 -12.95 -9.07
CA ALA A 40 -6.10 -13.70 -10.30
C ALA A 40 -7.46 -13.91 -10.95
N SER A 41 -7.60 -13.37 -12.15
CA SER A 41 -8.69 -13.59 -13.08
C SER A 41 -8.79 -15.09 -13.40
N GLY A 42 -9.63 -15.80 -12.66
CA GLY A 42 -9.94 -17.21 -12.89
C GLY A 42 -11.34 -17.49 -12.40
N SER A 43 -12.16 -18.11 -13.25
CA SER A 43 -13.57 -18.42 -13.02
C SER A 43 -13.85 -19.00 -11.62
N PRO A 44 -15.00 -18.66 -11.00
CA PRO A 44 -15.39 -19.20 -9.70
C PRO A 44 -15.99 -20.63 -9.79
N GLU A 45 -15.51 -21.48 -10.70
CA GLU A 45 -16.22 -22.73 -11.06
C GLU A 45 -15.74 -24.01 -10.37
N ASP A 46 -14.72 -23.97 -9.51
CA ASP A 46 -14.37 -25.11 -8.63
C ASP A 46 -14.07 -24.64 -7.19
N ALA A 47 -15.08 -24.09 -6.52
CA ALA A 47 -15.06 -23.92 -5.08
C ALA A 47 -15.44 -25.24 -4.39
N THR A 48 -14.55 -26.24 -4.45
CA THR A 48 -14.60 -27.36 -3.49
C THR A 48 -14.03 -26.88 -2.17
N ALA A 49 -14.91 -26.79 -1.17
CA ALA A 49 -14.58 -26.40 0.20
C ALA A 49 -13.69 -27.45 0.87
N ASP A 50 -12.37 -27.33 0.73
CA ASP A 50 -11.40 -28.07 1.53
C ASP A 50 -10.12 -27.25 1.69
N GLY A 51 -10.10 -26.32 2.67
CA GLY A 51 -8.89 -25.87 3.39
C GLY A 51 -7.60 -25.59 2.59
N GLU A 52 -7.68 -25.23 1.32
CA GLU A 52 -6.51 -25.18 0.45
C GLU A 52 -5.76 -23.88 0.73
N THR A 53 -4.51 -24.05 1.16
CA THR A 53 -3.64 -22.96 1.57
C THR A 53 -2.59 -22.73 0.49
N LYS A 54 -2.35 -21.49 0.11
CA LYS A 54 -1.28 -21.11 -0.82
C LYS A 54 -0.15 -20.38 -0.10
N PRO A 55 1.09 -20.34 -0.64
CA PRO A 55 2.13 -19.48 -0.08
C PRO A 55 1.65 -18.03 0.02
N ALA A 56 2.07 -17.34 1.08
CA ALA A 56 1.77 -15.92 1.21
C ALA A 56 2.39 -15.14 0.05
N ASP A 57 1.57 -14.34 -0.63
CA ASP A 57 1.97 -13.51 -1.75
C ASP A 57 1.92 -12.02 -1.39
N LEU A 58 2.51 -11.20 -2.27
CA LEU A 58 2.59 -9.76 -2.05
C LEU A 58 1.19 -9.11 -2.02
N ALA A 59 0.24 -9.62 -2.80
CA ALA A 59 -1.16 -9.21 -2.73
C ALA A 59 -1.74 -9.42 -1.32
N TYR A 60 -1.56 -10.60 -0.71
CA TYR A 60 -1.97 -10.85 0.66
C TYR A 60 -1.30 -9.87 1.63
N LEU A 61 0.00 -9.59 1.49
CA LEU A 61 0.71 -8.64 2.35
C LEU A 61 0.11 -7.23 2.26
N ILE A 62 -0.25 -6.75 1.07
CA ILE A 62 -0.86 -5.43 0.88
C ILE A 62 -2.18 -5.32 1.66
N PHE A 63 -3.06 -6.31 1.54
CA PHE A 63 -4.32 -6.34 2.31
C PHE A 63 -4.08 -6.52 3.80
N TRP A 64 -3.11 -7.34 4.18
CA TRP A 64 -2.76 -7.55 5.57
C TRP A 64 -2.22 -6.26 6.22
N MET A 65 -1.38 -5.49 5.53
CA MET A 65 -0.92 -4.18 6.01
C MET A 65 -2.06 -3.17 6.11
N ARG A 66 -2.97 -3.15 5.13
CA ARG A 66 -4.18 -2.32 5.17
C ARG A 66 -5.01 -2.60 6.43
N ASP A 67 -5.18 -3.87 6.78
CA ASP A 67 -6.06 -4.26 7.88
C ASP A 67 -5.37 -4.23 9.26
N ASN A 68 -4.04 -4.34 9.32
CA ASN A 68 -3.30 -4.48 10.57
C ASN A 68 -2.40 -3.28 10.91
N LEU A 69 -1.75 -2.66 9.92
CA LEU A 69 -0.76 -1.60 10.14
C LEU A 69 -1.31 -0.19 9.87
N LEU A 70 -2.19 -0.07 8.89
CA LEU A 70 -2.77 1.22 8.50
C LEU A 70 -3.59 1.82 9.65
N LYS A 71 -3.38 3.10 9.94
CA LYS A 71 -4.17 3.87 10.93
C LYS A 71 -5.12 4.85 10.29
N GLU A 72 -4.83 5.24 9.06
CA GLU A 72 -5.62 6.15 8.27
C GLU A 72 -6.58 5.41 7.33
N ARG A 73 -7.22 6.16 6.43
CA ARG A 73 -8.19 5.62 5.48
C ARG A 73 -7.53 4.68 4.47
N ALA A 74 -8.10 3.48 4.31
CA ALA A 74 -7.66 2.45 3.36
C ALA A 74 -7.50 2.95 1.91
N GLU A 75 -8.36 3.89 1.50
CA GLU A 75 -8.40 4.46 0.14
C GLU A 75 -7.13 5.23 -0.24
N LEU A 76 -6.34 5.69 0.75
CA LEU A 76 -5.08 6.39 0.50
C LEU A 76 -3.94 5.43 0.12
N PHE A 77 -4.08 4.14 0.45
CA PHE A 77 -3.06 3.11 0.25
C PHE A 77 -3.48 2.06 -0.80
N VAL A 78 -4.74 1.62 -0.78
CA VAL A 78 -5.28 0.57 -1.66
C VAL A 78 -6.45 1.12 -2.46
N GLU A 79 -6.43 0.90 -3.78
CA GLU A 79 -7.51 1.27 -4.70
C GLU A 79 -7.75 0.10 -5.69
N ASN A 80 -9.01 -0.19 -6.02
CA ASN A 80 -9.40 -1.27 -6.95
C ASN A 80 -8.81 -2.67 -6.66
N GLY A 81 -8.46 -2.94 -5.40
CA GLY A 81 -7.90 -4.23 -4.98
C GLY A 81 -6.39 -4.39 -5.21
N THR A 82 -5.68 -3.30 -5.51
CA THR A 82 -4.22 -3.25 -5.56
C THR A 82 -3.71 -1.95 -4.91
N VAL A 83 -2.40 -1.76 -4.82
CA VAL A 83 -1.83 -0.49 -4.33
C VAL A 83 -2.24 0.66 -5.24
N ARG A 84 -2.47 1.83 -4.64
CA ARG A 84 -2.88 3.02 -5.40
C ARG A 84 -1.82 3.40 -6.45
N PRO A 85 -2.22 3.81 -7.67
CA PRO A 85 -1.28 4.35 -8.66
C PRO A 85 -0.43 5.48 -8.07
N GLY A 86 0.89 5.40 -8.26
CA GLY A 86 1.87 6.30 -7.63
C GLY A 86 2.53 5.74 -6.37
N VAL A 87 2.05 4.62 -5.83
CA VAL A 87 2.83 3.83 -4.86
C VAL A 87 3.73 2.87 -5.63
N LEU A 88 5.03 2.98 -5.43
CA LEU A 88 6.02 2.06 -5.98
C LEU A 88 6.40 1.04 -4.90
N VAL A 89 6.33 -0.24 -5.24
CA VAL A 89 6.66 -1.34 -4.35
C VAL A 89 7.96 -1.97 -4.82
N LEU A 90 8.92 -2.08 -3.91
CA LEU A 90 10.18 -2.77 -4.12
C LEU A 90 10.22 -4.02 -3.26
N VAL A 91 10.64 -5.12 -3.86
CA VAL A 91 10.94 -6.38 -3.20
C VAL A 91 12.46 -6.58 -3.26
N ASN A 92 13.13 -6.60 -2.12
CA ASN A 92 14.58 -6.71 -2.02
C ASN A 92 15.32 -5.72 -2.96
N ASP A 93 14.96 -4.43 -2.87
CA ASP A 93 15.46 -3.34 -3.72
C ASP A 93 15.17 -3.48 -5.23
N THR A 94 14.31 -4.42 -5.63
CA THR A 94 13.94 -4.69 -7.02
C THR A 94 12.49 -4.30 -7.26
N ASP A 95 12.21 -3.70 -8.42
CA ASP A 95 10.86 -3.30 -8.81
C ASP A 95 9.91 -4.52 -8.87
N TRP A 96 8.81 -4.47 -8.12
CA TRP A 96 7.84 -5.56 -8.06
C TRP A 96 7.24 -5.92 -9.43
N GLU A 97 7.19 -4.98 -10.39
CA GLU A 97 6.68 -5.23 -11.75
C GLU A 97 7.55 -6.27 -12.49
N LEU A 98 8.82 -6.39 -12.12
CA LEU A 98 9.75 -7.39 -12.66
C LEU A 98 9.65 -8.74 -11.95
N GLU A 99 9.11 -8.76 -10.73
CA GLU A 99 9.04 -9.92 -9.85
C GLU A 99 7.65 -10.61 -9.86
N GLY A 100 6.73 -10.13 -10.71
CA GLY A 100 5.37 -10.69 -10.82
C GLY A 100 4.33 -9.98 -9.95
N GLU A 101 4.61 -8.76 -9.50
CA GLU A 101 3.68 -7.87 -8.79
C GLU A 101 3.01 -8.56 -7.59
N GLY A 102 1.67 -8.58 -7.56
CA GLY A 102 0.89 -9.19 -6.48
C GLY A 102 1.06 -10.71 -6.35
N GLU A 103 1.55 -11.39 -7.39
CA GLU A 103 1.75 -12.85 -7.38
C GLU A 103 3.12 -13.27 -6.79
N TYR A 104 4.00 -12.32 -6.48
CA TYR A 104 5.30 -12.61 -5.87
C TYR A 104 5.13 -13.37 -4.54
N GLN A 105 5.79 -14.51 -4.42
CA GLN A 105 5.76 -15.34 -3.21
C GLN A 105 6.76 -14.84 -2.18
N LEU A 106 6.25 -14.41 -1.03
CA LEU A 106 7.05 -13.86 0.04
C LEU A 106 7.89 -14.94 0.73
N GLN A 107 9.14 -14.59 1.00
CA GLN A 107 10.13 -15.44 1.64
C GLN A 107 10.52 -14.88 3.01
N ASP A 108 11.02 -15.77 3.87
CA ASP A 108 11.51 -15.34 5.19
C ASP A 108 12.75 -14.46 5.03
N GLY A 109 12.70 -13.28 5.65
CA GLY A 109 13.78 -12.29 5.57
C GLY A 109 13.65 -11.28 4.42
N ASP A 110 12.59 -11.34 3.61
CA ASP A 110 12.37 -10.36 2.54
C ASP A 110 12.22 -8.93 3.09
N GLU A 111 12.78 -8.00 2.33
CA GLU A 111 12.63 -6.57 2.55
C GLU A 111 11.67 -5.98 1.51
N ILE A 112 10.53 -5.46 1.98
CA ILE A 112 9.51 -4.85 1.14
C ILE A 112 9.53 -3.34 1.40
N ALA A 113 9.94 -2.54 0.41
CA ALA A 113 9.91 -1.09 0.53
C ALA A 113 8.74 -0.50 -0.28
N HIS A 114 7.93 0.34 0.36
CA HIS A 114 6.92 1.15 -0.32
C HIS A 114 7.43 2.57 -0.39
N VAL A 115 7.61 3.06 -1.60
CA VAL A 115 8.02 4.43 -1.87
C VAL A 115 6.90 5.06 -2.66
N ILE A 116 6.31 6.17 -2.21
CA ILE A 116 5.48 6.93 -3.14
C ILE A 116 6.38 7.53 -4.21
N SER A 117 6.13 7.16 -5.45
CA SER A 117 6.47 8.01 -6.57
C SER A 117 5.30 8.97 -6.69
N ILE A 118 5.47 10.18 -6.16
CA ILE A 118 4.63 11.33 -6.54
C ILE A 118 4.76 11.55 -8.04
N ASN A 119 4.08 10.73 -8.85
CA ASN A 119 3.71 11.08 -10.19
C ASN A 119 2.55 12.07 -10.05
N PHE A 120 2.93 13.32 -9.81
CA PHE A 120 2.17 14.53 -10.15
C PHE A 120 1.93 14.62 -11.67
N LYS A 121 1.50 13.54 -12.32
CA LYS A 121 1.05 13.63 -13.71
C LYS A 121 -0.43 13.99 -13.69
N GLU A 122 -0.61 15.30 -13.85
CA GLU A 122 -1.86 16.06 -14.05
C GLU A 122 -2.52 16.60 -12.79
N ASN A 123 -1.76 17.32 -11.96
CA ASN A 123 -2.31 18.49 -11.28
C ASN A 123 -1.46 19.72 -11.66
N PRO A 124 -2.01 20.74 -12.35
CA PRO A 124 -1.25 21.90 -12.83
C PRO A 124 -0.83 22.89 -11.74
N PHE A 125 -1.01 22.53 -10.46
CA PHE A 125 -0.53 23.34 -9.34
C PHE A 125 0.93 22.98 -9.09
N GLU A 126 1.82 23.84 -9.59
CA GLU A 126 3.26 23.78 -9.34
C GLU A 126 3.51 23.63 -7.84
N GLU A 127 4.47 22.77 -7.49
CA GLU A 127 4.88 22.40 -6.13
C GLU A 127 5.05 23.63 -5.21
N ASP A 128 5.52 24.75 -5.78
CA ASP A 128 5.68 26.03 -5.08
C ASP A 128 4.33 26.62 -4.61
N GLN A 129 3.22 26.44 -5.34
CA GLN A 129 1.91 26.97 -4.96
C GLN A 129 1.24 26.19 -3.82
N VAL A 130 1.58 24.90 -3.65
CA VAL A 130 1.07 24.09 -2.53
C VAL A 130 1.80 24.46 -1.25
N TYR A 131 3.13 24.57 -1.30
CA TYR A 131 3.91 25.01 -0.14
C TYR A 131 3.64 26.47 0.22
N ASP A 132 3.45 27.37 -0.76
CA ASP A 132 3.03 28.75 -0.50
C ASP A 132 1.59 28.83 0.04
N ALA A 133 0.64 28.02 -0.46
CA ALA A 133 -0.72 27.99 0.08
C ALA A 133 -0.76 27.50 1.54
N ILE A 134 0.10 26.53 1.89
CA ILE A 134 0.24 26.04 3.27
C ILE A 134 0.94 27.09 4.15
N ALA A 135 1.96 27.77 3.63
CA ALA A 135 2.72 28.79 4.36
C ALA A 135 1.96 30.13 4.54
N GLU A 136 1.11 30.51 3.58
CA GLU A 136 0.26 31.70 3.64
C GLU A 136 -1.05 31.48 4.41
N SER A 137 -1.47 30.22 4.59
CA SER A 137 -2.58 29.87 5.47
C SER A 137 -2.15 29.98 6.95
N ASN A 138 -2.19 31.20 7.50
CA ASN A 138 -2.02 31.44 8.93
C ASN A 138 -3.26 30.99 9.74
N VAL A 139 -3.86 29.86 9.38
CA VAL A 139 -5.16 29.40 9.88
C VAL A 139 -4.97 28.03 10.49
N GLU A 140 -5.34 27.90 11.77
CA GLU A 140 -5.42 26.66 12.56
C GLU A 140 -6.45 25.65 12.00
N ALA A 141 -6.47 25.42 10.69
CA ALA A 141 -7.35 24.45 10.05
C ALA A 141 -6.61 23.11 9.88
N PRO A 142 -7.25 21.97 10.19
CA PRO A 142 -6.68 20.66 9.94
C PRO A 142 -6.41 20.48 8.44
N ILE A 143 -5.24 19.92 8.13
CA ILE A 143 -4.70 19.74 6.76
C ILE A 143 -5.72 19.09 5.80
N GLU A 144 -6.62 18.25 6.31
CA GLU A 144 -7.70 17.62 5.54
C GLU A 144 -8.68 18.63 4.90
N GLN A 145 -8.95 19.77 5.56
CA GLN A 145 -9.89 20.76 5.06
C GLN A 145 -9.27 21.57 3.91
N THR A 146 -8.02 21.98 4.08
CA THR A 146 -7.23 22.69 3.05
C THR A 146 -7.01 21.80 1.83
N PHE A 147 -6.76 20.50 2.02
CA PHE A 147 -6.57 19.55 0.92
C PHE A 147 -7.87 19.34 0.11
N LEU A 148 -9.03 19.22 0.77
CA LEU A 148 -10.32 19.13 0.09
C LEU A 148 -10.71 20.43 -0.65
N GLU A 149 -10.35 21.58 -0.10
CA GLU A 149 -10.70 22.89 -0.69
C GLU A 149 -9.85 23.20 -1.93
N ILE A 150 -8.59 22.75 -1.95
CA ILE A 150 -7.67 22.91 -3.09
C ILE A 150 -7.96 21.91 -4.21
N VAL A 151 -8.28 20.66 -3.87
CA VAL A 151 -8.48 19.59 -4.87
C VAL A 151 -9.88 19.63 -5.48
N GLY A 152 -10.85 20.27 -4.81
CA GLY A 152 -12.24 20.32 -5.22
C GLY A 152 -12.95 18.96 -5.11
N PRO A 153 -14.29 18.91 -5.05
CA PRO A 153 -15.00 17.64 -4.99
C PRO A 153 -14.84 16.89 -6.32
N ALA A 154 -14.43 15.63 -6.23
CA ALA A 154 -14.34 14.71 -7.36
C ALA A 154 -15.71 14.59 -8.08
N PRO A 155 -15.75 14.56 -9.43
CA PRO A 155 -16.98 14.49 -10.21
C PRO A 155 -17.73 13.15 -10.07
#